data_AF-A0A5J5JWZ8-F1
#
_entry.id   AF-A0A5J5JWZ8-F1
#
_cell.length_a   1.000
_cell.length_b   1.000
_cell.length_c   1.000
_cell.angle_alpha   90.00
_cell.angle_beta   90.00
_cell.angle_gamma   90.00
#
_symmetry.space_group_name_H-M   'P 1'
#
loop_
_entity.id
_entity.type
_entity.pdbx_description
1 polymer ?
#
loop_
_entity_poly.entity_id
_entity_poly.type
_entity_poly.pdbx_seq_one_letter_code
_entity_poly.pdbx_strand_id
1 'polypeptide(L)'
;MSTISRPTRFRSTSRSLAPVGATLVAVVTGALLTASPAQAADGAGMSASWNYYQSDAFQVAATLPGVKLTGFGSDQNGSRNLYGSIEDTANDGRCSRVVIRANGSDLIDETTCGNGTYKTFSTGSGIFDNGFLVLVYRTISGTTNADKSLFVGIPSSANDAGVRTTGTGASWSYYTATDYTYSLVRPGVRLTGYGSDDGGRSTLNTLEKTATGSGCASASVKVGDVTTSGSTCTSTAAYFSRWNLDGGLTAKACYKPTSAAEACLSTYLPKPV
;
A
#
# COMPACT_ATOMS: atom_id res chain seq x y z
N MET A 1 52.51 27.82 53.47
CA MET A 1 52.80 26.48 52.93
C MET A 1 51.63 26.05 52.06
N SER A 2 51.91 25.75 50.80
CA SER A 2 50.97 25.34 49.75
C SER A 2 50.65 23.85 49.81
N THR A 3 49.38 23.48 49.55
CA THR A 3 48.91 22.32 48.74
C THR A 3 47.36 22.30 48.78
N ILE A 4 46.62 22.52 47.67
CA ILE A 4 46.30 21.67 46.51
C ILE A 4 45.19 20.60 46.78
N SER A 5 44.02 20.91 46.19
CA SER A 5 43.09 20.06 45.39
C SER A 5 42.21 18.93 45.98
N ARG A 6 40.89 19.17 45.76
CA ARG A 6 39.68 18.31 45.59
C ARG A 6 39.89 16.87 45.09
N PRO A 7 38.99 15.87 45.35
CA PRO A 7 37.59 15.83 44.85
C PRO A 7 36.60 15.16 45.88
N THR A 8 35.28 14.97 45.72
CA THR A 8 34.45 14.58 44.57
C THR A 8 32.97 14.84 44.89
N ARG A 9 32.15 14.91 43.83
CA ARG A 9 30.77 15.39 43.70
C ARG A 9 29.72 14.63 44.52
N PHE A 10 28.79 15.40 45.09
CA PHE A 10 27.41 14.97 45.35
C PHE A 10 26.46 15.85 44.51
N ARG A 11 25.70 15.24 43.60
CA ARG A 11 24.38 15.74 43.19
C ARG A 11 23.59 14.61 42.55
N SER A 12 22.71 14.07 43.37
CA SER A 12 21.49 13.37 42.93
C SER A 12 20.58 14.38 42.24
N THR A 13 20.14 14.04 41.03
CA THR A 13 18.88 14.54 40.48
C THR A 13 18.29 13.47 39.57
N SER A 14 17.03 13.22 39.85
CA SER A 14 16.21 12.12 39.40
C SER A 14 15.55 12.40 38.04
N ARG A 15 14.99 11.32 37.47
CA ARG A 15 13.89 11.27 36.47
C ARG A 15 14.24 11.64 35.03
N SER A 16 14.23 10.62 34.17
CA SER A 16 13.22 10.54 33.11
C SER A 16 13.02 9.09 32.67
N LEU A 17 11.84 8.55 33.00
CA LEU A 17 11.25 7.41 32.32
C LEU A 17 10.64 7.95 31.02
N ALA A 18 11.08 7.43 29.87
CA ALA A 18 10.35 7.58 28.61
C ALA A 18 9.89 6.18 28.17
N PRO A 19 8.58 5.89 28.19
CA PRO A 19 8.04 4.68 27.60
C PRO A 19 7.60 4.93 26.15
N VAL A 20 7.35 3.81 25.46
CA VAL A 20 6.53 3.65 24.25
C VAL A 20 7.20 3.88 22.89
N GLY A 21 7.49 2.74 22.26
CA GLY A 21 7.50 2.54 20.81
C GLY A 21 7.18 1.08 20.54
N ALA A 22 5.94 0.67 20.80
CA ALA A 22 5.48 -0.70 20.58
C ALA A 22 5.36 -0.95 19.07
N THR A 23 6.40 -1.54 18.48
CA THR A 23 6.38 -2.01 17.09
C THR A 23 5.54 -3.30 17.04
N LEU A 24 4.29 -3.19 16.60
CA LEU A 24 3.46 -4.36 16.34
C LEU A 24 3.93 -5.03 15.04
N VAL A 25 4.76 -6.06 15.16
CA VAL A 25 5.12 -6.93 14.03
C VAL A 25 4.05 -8.01 13.93
N ALA A 26 3.11 -7.84 13.00
CA ALA A 26 2.20 -8.92 12.62
C ALA A 26 2.99 -9.94 11.78
N VAL A 27 3.42 -11.02 12.42
CA VAL A 27 3.98 -12.21 11.75
C VAL A 27 2.81 -13.05 11.26
N VAL A 28 2.59 -13.08 9.95
CA VAL A 28 1.69 -14.05 9.32
C VAL A 28 2.52 -15.28 8.97
N THR A 29 2.37 -16.35 9.74
CA THR A 29 2.92 -17.67 9.42
C THR A 29 2.06 -18.31 8.32
N GLY A 30 2.59 -18.34 7.10
CA GLY A 30 1.99 -19.09 5.99
C GLY A 30 2.26 -20.59 6.16
N ALA A 31 1.19 -21.39 6.23
CA ALA A 31 1.28 -22.85 6.18
C ALA A 31 1.80 -23.31 4.80
N LEU A 32 2.78 -24.21 4.81
CA LEU A 32 3.36 -24.85 3.64
C LEU A 32 2.30 -25.73 2.95
N LEU A 33 1.82 -25.29 1.78
CA LEU A 33 1.06 -26.13 0.86
C LEU A 33 2.03 -26.76 -0.15
N THR A 34 1.90 -28.06 -0.36
CA THR A 34 2.63 -28.85 -1.36
C THR A 34 2.49 -28.22 -2.74
N ALA A 35 3.61 -27.88 -3.38
CA ALA A 35 3.64 -27.27 -4.71
C ALA A 35 2.97 -28.19 -5.75
N SER A 36 1.82 -27.75 -6.25
CA SER A 36 1.19 -28.28 -7.45
C SER A 36 2.00 -27.83 -8.68
N PRO A 37 1.89 -28.51 -9.85
CA PRO A 37 2.61 -28.12 -11.07
C PRO A 37 2.45 -26.62 -11.33
N ALA A 38 3.54 -25.96 -11.73
CA ALA A 38 3.61 -24.53 -11.99
C ALA A 38 2.48 -24.10 -12.93
N GLN A 39 1.37 -23.67 -12.34
CA GLN A 39 0.34 -22.93 -13.03
C GLN A 39 1.02 -21.64 -13.48
N ALA A 40 0.99 -21.35 -14.77
CA ALA A 40 1.43 -20.06 -15.26
C ALA A 40 0.59 -19.01 -14.52
N ALA A 41 1.24 -18.24 -13.65
CA ALA A 41 0.60 -17.16 -12.91
C ALA A 41 -0.02 -16.22 -13.95
N ASP A 42 -1.35 -16.11 -13.98
CA ASP A 42 -2.04 -15.20 -14.90
C ASP A 42 -2.45 -13.94 -14.16
N GLY A 43 -1.53 -12.96 -14.20
CA GLY A 43 -1.76 -11.61 -13.73
C GLY A 43 -2.46 -10.72 -14.74
N ALA A 44 -2.66 -11.15 -15.99
CA ALA A 44 -3.11 -10.25 -17.05
C ALA A 44 -4.43 -9.56 -16.69
N GLY A 45 -4.47 -8.24 -16.80
CA GLY A 45 -5.64 -7.44 -16.45
C GLY A 45 -5.82 -7.18 -14.95
N MET A 46 -4.95 -7.70 -14.07
CA MET A 46 -4.94 -7.32 -12.66
C MET A 46 -4.34 -5.92 -12.50
N SER A 47 -5.06 -5.02 -11.84
CA SER A 47 -4.55 -3.70 -11.48
C SER A 47 -5.22 -3.15 -10.24
N ALA A 48 -4.54 -2.22 -9.58
CA ALA A 48 -5.17 -1.39 -8.57
C ALA A 48 -4.52 -0.01 -8.53
N SER A 49 -5.31 0.99 -8.19
CA SER A 49 -4.82 2.35 -7.97
C SER A 49 -5.69 3.11 -6.99
N TRP A 50 -5.09 4.09 -6.34
CA TRP A 50 -5.80 5.18 -5.70
C TRP A 50 -4.93 6.44 -5.75
N ASN A 51 -5.57 7.60 -5.81
CA ASN A 51 -4.86 8.88 -5.71
C ASN A 51 -5.79 10.00 -5.28
N TYR A 52 -5.23 11.00 -4.59
CA TYR A 52 -5.86 12.31 -4.46
C TYR A 52 -5.73 13.06 -5.77
N TYR A 53 -6.86 13.45 -6.36
CA TYR A 53 -6.89 14.32 -7.53
C TYR A 53 -7.25 15.77 -7.15
N GLN A 54 -7.76 15.98 -5.94
CA GLN A 54 -7.94 17.26 -5.26
C GLN A 54 -7.52 17.12 -3.79
N SER A 55 -7.42 18.22 -3.05
CA SER A 55 -7.00 18.20 -1.63
C SER A 55 -7.99 17.57 -0.66
N ASP A 56 -9.20 17.32 -1.13
CA ASP A 56 -10.34 16.79 -0.38
C ASP A 56 -11.07 15.70 -1.15
N ALA A 57 -10.50 15.23 -2.27
CA ALA A 57 -11.09 14.19 -3.08
C ALA A 57 -10.04 13.21 -3.63
N PHE A 58 -10.37 11.93 -3.52
CA PHE A 58 -9.55 10.83 -4.02
C PHE A 58 -10.38 9.88 -4.87
N GLN A 59 -9.70 9.13 -5.72
CA GLN A 59 -10.29 8.07 -6.53
C GLN A 59 -9.62 6.75 -6.21
N VAL A 60 -10.33 5.65 -6.44
CA VAL A 60 -9.85 4.28 -6.32
C VAL A 60 -10.35 3.46 -7.49
N ALA A 61 -9.50 2.61 -8.03
CA ALA A 61 -9.87 1.67 -9.06
C ALA A 61 -9.15 0.35 -8.84
N ALA A 62 -9.81 -0.74 -9.22
CA ALA A 62 -9.22 -2.06 -9.19
C ALA A 62 -9.82 -2.95 -10.29
N THR A 63 -9.02 -3.90 -10.78
CA THR A 63 -9.46 -4.85 -11.78
C THR A 63 -8.86 -6.22 -11.46
N LEU A 64 -9.69 -7.25 -11.58
CA LEU A 64 -9.30 -8.66 -11.70
C LEU A 64 -9.91 -9.19 -13.00
N PRO A 65 -9.44 -10.32 -13.54
CA PRO A 65 -10.14 -10.98 -14.64
C PRO A 65 -11.61 -11.22 -14.32
N GLY A 66 -12.52 -10.52 -15.00
CA GLY A 66 -13.97 -10.56 -14.77
C GLY A 66 -14.53 -9.60 -13.73
N VAL A 67 -13.69 -8.79 -13.05
CA VAL A 67 -14.14 -7.88 -11.98
C VAL A 67 -13.60 -6.48 -12.21
N LYS A 68 -14.46 -5.46 -12.11
CA LYS A 68 -14.06 -4.05 -12.20
C LYS A 68 -14.64 -3.25 -11.04
N LEU A 69 -13.78 -2.55 -10.31
CA LEU A 69 -14.15 -1.59 -9.28
C LEU A 69 -13.74 -0.19 -9.68
N THR A 70 -14.65 0.76 -9.51
CA THR A 70 -14.38 2.19 -9.63
C THR A 70 -15.02 2.93 -8.47
N GLY A 71 -14.31 3.86 -7.86
CA GLY A 71 -14.84 4.65 -6.76
C GLY A 71 -14.15 6.00 -6.61
N PHE A 72 -14.84 6.88 -5.91
CA PHE A 72 -14.38 8.21 -5.54
C PHE A 72 -14.72 8.44 -4.08
N GLY A 73 -13.92 9.25 -3.41
CA GLY A 73 -14.14 9.57 -2.02
C GLY A 73 -13.86 11.03 -1.72
N SER A 74 -14.49 11.50 -0.66
CA SER A 74 -14.24 12.82 -0.08
C SER A 74 -13.40 12.68 1.18
N ASP A 75 -12.61 13.69 1.50
CA ASP A 75 -11.79 13.75 2.70
C ASP A 75 -11.70 15.17 3.29
N GLN A 76 -12.41 15.36 4.40
CA GLN A 76 -12.34 16.56 5.21
C GLN A 76 -11.55 16.28 6.49
N ASN A 77 -10.23 16.43 6.40
CA ASN A 77 -9.30 16.31 7.52
C ASN A 77 -9.43 14.97 8.28
N GLY A 78 -9.50 13.85 7.55
CA GLY A 78 -9.62 12.51 8.14
C GLY A 78 -11.05 11.99 8.24
N SER A 79 -12.05 12.89 8.18
CA SER A 79 -13.45 12.49 7.97
C SER A 79 -13.66 12.20 6.49
N ARG A 80 -13.87 10.92 6.17
CA ARG A 80 -13.90 10.44 4.79
C ARG A 80 -15.19 9.73 4.45
N ASN A 81 -15.47 9.67 3.16
CA ASN A 81 -16.51 8.83 2.57
C ASN A 81 -15.94 8.22 1.29
N LEU A 82 -16.37 7.02 0.94
CA LEU A 82 -16.01 6.35 -0.30
C LEU A 82 -17.30 5.80 -0.94
N TYR A 83 -17.56 6.24 -2.17
CA TYR A 83 -18.66 5.79 -2.99
C TYR A 83 -18.13 5.20 -4.29
N GLY A 84 -18.86 4.27 -4.89
CA GLY A 84 -18.39 3.63 -6.11
C GLY A 84 -19.30 2.51 -6.57
N SER A 85 -18.77 1.72 -7.49
CA SER A 85 -19.40 0.53 -8.01
C SER A 85 -18.42 -0.62 -8.15
N ILE A 86 -18.97 -1.83 -8.01
CA ILE A 86 -18.34 -3.09 -8.39
C ILE A 86 -19.16 -3.69 -9.52
N GLU A 87 -18.50 -4.12 -10.59
CA GLU A 87 -19.10 -4.66 -11.81
C GLU A 87 -18.52 -6.05 -12.10
N ASP A 88 -19.40 -6.99 -12.40
CA ASP A 88 -19.04 -8.28 -12.99
C ASP A 88 -19.01 -8.13 -14.51
N THR A 89 -17.84 -8.32 -15.09
CA THR A 89 -17.52 -8.01 -16.50
C THR A 89 -17.35 -9.27 -17.35
N ALA A 90 -17.56 -10.46 -16.77
CA ALA A 90 -17.38 -11.73 -17.46
C ALA A 90 -18.63 -12.60 -17.37
N ASN A 91 -18.76 -13.51 -18.34
CA ASN A 91 -19.76 -14.57 -18.30
C ASN A 91 -19.09 -15.92 -18.02
N ASP A 92 -18.50 -16.05 -16.83
CA ASP A 92 -17.67 -17.19 -16.42
C ASP A 92 -18.24 -17.97 -15.22
N GLY A 93 -19.50 -17.67 -14.83
CA GLY A 93 -20.15 -18.27 -13.67
C GLY A 93 -19.58 -17.80 -12.32
N ARG A 94 -18.76 -16.75 -12.31
CA ARG A 94 -18.27 -16.08 -11.11
C ARG A 94 -19.12 -14.86 -10.78
N CYS A 95 -18.82 -14.28 -9.64
CA CYS A 95 -19.40 -13.03 -9.17
C CYS A 95 -18.28 -12.06 -8.78
N SER A 96 -18.60 -10.78 -8.84
CA SER A 96 -17.75 -9.71 -8.34
C SER A 96 -18.19 -9.31 -6.94
N ARG A 97 -17.26 -9.27 -6.00
CA ARG A 97 -17.52 -8.87 -4.61
C ARG A 97 -16.54 -7.81 -4.14
N VAL A 98 -17.05 -6.81 -3.43
CA VAL A 98 -16.25 -5.79 -2.77
C VAL A 98 -16.53 -5.80 -1.27
N VAL A 99 -15.47 -5.77 -0.47
CA VAL A 99 -15.54 -5.51 0.96
C VAL A 99 -14.72 -4.26 1.27
N ILE A 100 -15.30 -3.28 1.95
CA ILE A 100 -14.57 -2.08 2.37
C ILE A 100 -14.49 -2.08 3.89
N ARG A 101 -13.25 -2.08 4.40
CA ARG A 101 -12.97 -2.07 5.83
C ARG A 101 -12.39 -0.74 6.28
N ALA A 102 -12.82 -0.28 7.44
CA ALA A 102 -12.19 0.79 8.18
C ALA A 102 -12.31 0.52 9.67
N ASN A 103 -11.35 0.98 10.46
CA ASN A 103 -11.36 0.84 11.94
C ASN A 103 -11.60 -0.59 12.45
N GLY A 104 -11.20 -1.61 11.67
CA GLY A 104 -11.39 -3.02 12.03
C GLY A 104 -12.79 -3.59 11.79
N SER A 105 -13.68 -2.86 11.09
CA SER A 105 -15.03 -3.31 10.74
C SER A 105 -15.29 -3.22 9.24
N ASP A 106 -16.18 -4.09 8.76
CA ASP A 106 -16.64 -4.13 7.37
C ASP A 106 -17.78 -3.10 7.24
N LEU A 107 -17.55 -2.04 6.48
CA LEU A 107 -18.53 -0.99 6.21
C LEU A 107 -19.44 -1.35 5.03
N ILE A 108 -18.87 -2.09 4.07
CA ILE A 108 -19.52 -2.53 2.84
C ILE A 108 -19.14 -3.98 2.60
N ASP A 109 -20.12 -4.77 2.18
CA ASP A 109 -19.96 -6.13 1.66
C ASP A 109 -21.03 -6.36 0.58
N GLU A 110 -20.66 -6.08 -0.67
CA GLU A 110 -21.58 -6.11 -1.80
C GLU A 110 -21.12 -7.13 -2.83
N THR A 111 -22.06 -7.88 -3.40
CA THR A 111 -21.80 -8.89 -4.43
C THR A 111 -22.75 -8.72 -5.60
N THR A 112 -22.23 -8.80 -6.81
CA THR A 112 -23.00 -8.83 -8.05
C THR A 112 -22.56 -10.01 -8.91
N CYS A 113 -23.51 -10.63 -9.61
CA CYS A 113 -23.28 -11.81 -10.43
C CYS A 113 -23.97 -11.62 -11.78
N GLY A 114 -23.26 -11.91 -12.86
CA GLY A 114 -23.73 -11.82 -14.22
C GLY A 114 -23.02 -10.71 -15.00
N ASN A 115 -22.66 -11.01 -16.23
CA ASN A 115 -21.94 -10.10 -17.10
C ASN A 115 -22.67 -8.76 -17.29
N GLY A 116 -21.98 -7.65 -17.04
CA GLY A 116 -22.47 -6.28 -17.10
C GLY A 116 -23.33 -5.86 -15.90
N THR A 117 -23.48 -6.72 -14.88
CA THR A 117 -24.20 -6.34 -13.66
C THR A 117 -23.28 -5.57 -12.72
N TYR A 118 -23.83 -4.56 -12.04
CA TYR A 118 -23.08 -3.78 -11.07
C TYR A 118 -23.88 -3.51 -9.80
N LYS A 119 -23.15 -3.30 -8.71
CA LYS A 119 -23.66 -2.81 -7.43
C LYS A 119 -22.95 -1.52 -7.07
N THR A 120 -23.72 -0.53 -6.62
CA THR A 120 -23.18 0.70 -6.06
C THR A 120 -23.04 0.59 -4.55
N PHE A 121 -22.06 1.26 -3.97
CA PHE A 121 -21.85 1.32 -2.53
C PHE A 121 -21.53 2.74 -2.07
N SER A 122 -21.72 2.98 -0.77
CA SER A 122 -21.30 4.20 -0.07
C SER A 122 -20.98 3.86 1.38
N THR A 123 -19.77 4.14 1.84
CA THR A 123 -19.35 3.86 3.23
C THR A 123 -20.06 4.75 4.25
N GLY A 124 -20.71 5.83 3.80
CA GLY A 124 -21.09 6.94 4.66
C GLY A 124 -19.88 7.78 5.08
N SER A 125 -20.15 8.94 5.66
CA SER A 125 -19.10 9.82 6.19
C SER A 125 -18.71 9.39 7.60
N GLY A 126 -17.40 9.27 7.86
CA GLY A 126 -16.89 8.90 9.17
C GLY A 126 -15.41 9.20 9.35
N ILE A 127 -14.96 9.27 10.61
CA ILE A 127 -13.54 9.38 10.94
C ILE A 127 -12.93 7.97 10.90
N PHE A 128 -12.00 7.76 9.97
CA PHE A 128 -11.38 6.46 9.72
C PHE A 128 -9.88 6.54 9.98
N ASP A 129 -9.45 6.43 11.24
CA ASP A 129 -8.06 6.66 11.63
C ASP A 129 -7.06 5.69 11.00
N ASN A 130 -7.51 4.49 10.63
CA ASN A 130 -6.66 3.44 10.06
C ASN A 130 -6.61 3.40 8.53
N GLY A 131 -7.27 4.32 7.82
CA GLY A 131 -7.39 4.19 6.36
C GLY A 131 -8.66 3.48 5.92
N PHE A 132 -8.74 3.25 4.62
CA PHE A 132 -9.61 2.24 4.03
C PHE A 132 -8.77 1.06 3.57
N LEU A 133 -9.32 -0.15 3.72
CA LEU A 133 -8.87 -1.33 3.01
C LEU A 133 -10.00 -1.80 2.10
N VAL A 134 -9.82 -1.60 0.79
CA VAL A 134 -10.78 -2.01 -0.24
C VAL A 134 -10.35 -3.39 -0.74
N LEU A 135 -11.08 -4.43 -0.39
CA LEU A 135 -10.83 -5.79 -0.85
C LEU A 135 -11.75 -6.10 -2.03
N VAL A 136 -11.16 -6.61 -3.11
CA VAL A 136 -11.86 -6.96 -4.34
C VAL A 136 -11.68 -8.44 -4.59
N TYR A 137 -12.78 -9.13 -4.84
CA TYR A 137 -12.82 -10.58 -5.02
C TYR A 137 -13.54 -10.95 -6.30
N ARG A 138 -13.06 -12.01 -6.93
CA ARG A 138 -13.85 -12.85 -7.82
C ARG A 138 -14.28 -14.08 -7.03
N THR A 139 -15.58 -14.29 -6.89
CA THR A 139 -16.14 -15.36 -6.05
C THR A 139 -16.90 -16.41 -6.84
N ILE A 140 -17.00 -17.61 -6.27
CA ILE A 140 -17.88 -18.66 -6.79
C ILE A 140 -19.33 -18.25 -6.49
N SER A 141 -20.20 -18.31 -7.51
CA SER A 141 -21.62 -17.99 -7.38
C SER A 141 -22.30 -18.76 -6.24
N GLY A 142 -23.12 -18.06 -5.45
CA GLY A 142 -23.78 -18.62 -4.28
C GLY A 142 -22.89 -18.82 -3.04
N THR A 143 -21.62 -18.36 -3.07
CA THR A 143 -20.69 -18.50 -1.95
C THR A 143 -19.88 -17.22 -1.70
N THR A 144 -19.12 -17.20 -0.60
CA THR A 144 -18.12 -16.17 -0.30
C THR A 144 -16.70 -16.58 -0.69
N ASN A 145 -16.52 -17.79 -1.24
CA ASN A 145 -15.21 -18.32 -1.61
C ASN A 145 -14.67 -17.59 -2.83
N ALA A 146 -13.49 -17.00 -2.70
CA ALA A 146 -12.81 -16.28 -3.77
C ALA A 146 -11.73 -17.14 -4.42
N ASP A 147 -11.64 -17.11 -5.75
CA ASP A 147 -10.55 -17.73 -6.51
C ASP A 147 -9.49 -16.71 -6.96
N LYS A 148 -9.86 -15.44 -7.06
CA LYS A 148 -8.93 -14.32 -7.23
C LYS A 148 -9.28 -13.20 -6.26
N SER A 149 -8.26 -12.53 -5.76
CA SER A 149 -8.44 -11.37 -4.89
C SER A 149 -7.29 -10.38 -5.01
N LEU A 150 -7.59 -9.12 -4.70
CA LEU A 150 -6.59 -8.10 -4.43
C LEU A 150 -7.12 -7.17 -3.33
N PHE A 151 -6.26 -6.28 -2.84
CA PHE A 151 -6.71 -5.20 -1.99
C PHE A 151 -6.02 -3.88 -2.34
N VAL A 152 -6.68 -2.79 -1.98
CA VAL A 152 -6.16 -1.42 -2.08
C VAL A 152 -6.19 -0.80 -0.69
N GLY A 153 -5.00 -0.46 -0.17
CA GLY A 153 -4.87 0.26 1.09
C GLY A 153 -4.77 1.77 0.84
N ILE A 154 -5.73 2.53 1.37
CA ILE A 154 -5.74 3.99 1.31
C ILE A 154 -5.45 4.50 2.73
N PRO A 155 -4.27 5.08 3.01
CA PRO A 155 -3.90 5.50 4.36
C PRO A 155 -4.84 6.59 4.88
N SER A 156 -4.91 6.75 6.20
CA SER A 156 -5.64 7.87 6.80
C SER A 156 -4.89 9.17 6.59
N SER A 157 -5.65 10.25 6.37
CA SER A 157 -5.16 11.61 6.36
C SER A 157 -5.25 12.32 7.71
N ALA A 158 -5.91 11.71 8.71
CA ALA A 158 -6.18 12.32 10.01
C ALA A 158 -4.88 12.74 10.72
N ASN A 159 -3.83 11.91 10.60
CA ASN A 159 -2.52 12.13 11.22
C ASN A 159 -1.41 12.43 10.21
N ASP A 160 -1.70 12.38 8.90
CA ASP A 160 -0.77 12.73 7.82
C ASP A 160 -1.53 13.52 6.76
N ALA A 161 -1.62 14.85 6.96
CA ALA A 161 -2.26 15.73 5.99
C ALA A 161 -1.55 15.73 4.62
N GLY A 162 -0.28 15.29 4.57
CA GLY A 162 0.47 15.15 3.32
C GLY A 162 -0.16 14.14 2.36
N VAL A 163 -0.89 13.14 2.88
CA VAL A 163 -1.66 12.17 2.09
C VAL A 163 -2.63 12.85 1.14
N ARG A 164 -3.24 13.96 1.57
CA ARG A 164 -4.25 14.70 0.78
C ARG A 164 -3.65 15.59 -0.30
N THR A 165 -2.33 15.66 -0.44
CA THR A 165 -1.73 16.49 -1.49
C THR A 165 -2.10 15.91 -2.86
N THR A 166 -2.62 16.74 -3.76
CA THR A 166 -2.96 16.34 -5.13
C THR A 166 -1.79 15.60 -5.79
N GLY A 167 -2.10 14.48 -6.43
CA GLY A 167 -1.12 13.57 -7.04
C GLY A 167 -0.56 12.50 -6.09
N THR A 168 -0.83 12.58 -4.79
CA THR A 168 -0.45 11.54 -3.83
C THR A 168 -1.29 10.30 -4.06
N GLY A 169 -0.65 9.14 -4.16
CA GLY A 169 -1.33 7.90 -4.47
C GLY A 169 -0.39 6.73 -4.70
N ALA A 170 -0.99 5.58 -4.98
CA ALA A 170 -0.28 4.39 -5.38
C ALA A 170 -1.01 3.71 -6.53
N SER A 171 -0.27 3.07 -7.42
CA SER A 171 -0.82 2.30 -8.52
C SER A 171 0.04 1.09 -8.83
N TRP A 172 -0.56 0.06 -9.38
CA TRP A 172 0.12 -1.05 -10.00
C TRP A 172 -0.76 -1.74 -11.04
N SER A 173 -0.12 -2.41 -11.99
CA SER A 173 -0.81 -3.20 -13.00
C SER A 173 0.10 -4.29 -13.54
N TYR A 174 -0.49 -5.45 -13.80
CA TYR A 174 0.04 -6.45 -14.70
C TYR A 174 -0.35 -6.11 -16.13
N TYR A 175 0.64 -5.87 -16.98
CA TYR A 175 0.42 -5.56 -18.40
C TYR A 175 0.68 -6.78 -19.31
N THR A 176 1.28 -7.84 -18.77
CA THR A 176 1.24 -9.20 -19.31
C THR A 176 0.79 -10.17 -18.20
N ALA A 177 0.81 -11.48 -18.46
CA ALA A 177 0.53 -12.48 -17.42
C ALA A 177 1.53 -12.42 -16.25
N THR A 178 2.78 -12.06 -16.53
CA THR A 178 3.89 -12.12 -15.55
C THR A 178 4.52 -10.76 -15.29
N ASP A 179 4.41 -9.80 -16.21
CA ASP A 179 5.11 -8.53 -16.13
C ASP A 179 4.20 -7.45 -15.55
N TYR A 180 4.79 -6.67 -14.64
CA TYR A 180 4.08 -5.68 -13.86
C TYR A 180 4.85 -4.38 -13.72
N THR A 181 4.10 -3.33 -13.40
CA THR A 181 4.64 -2.03 -12.98
C THR A 181 3.89 -1.53 -11.76
N TYR A 182 4.54 -0.68 -10.97
CA TYR A 182 3.92 0.00 -9.86
C TYR A 182 4.53 1.39 -9.63
N SER A 183 3.76 2.26 -8.97
CA SER A 183 4.17 3.60 -8.60
C SER A 183 3.63 3.98 -7.22
N LEU A 184 4.43 4.74 -6.48
CA LEU A 184 4.08 5.39 -5.23
C LEU A 184 4.50 6.84 -5.33
N VAL A 185 3.56 7.75 -5.14
CA VAL A 185 3.78 9.19 -5.18
C VAL A 185 3.25 9.78 -3.89
N ARG A 186 4.06 10.61 -3.25
CA ARG A 186 3.66 11.46 -2.12
C ARG A 186 4.52 12.72 -2.12
N PRO A 187 4.22 13.73 -1.29
CA PRO A 187 5.05 14.92 -1.21
C PRO A 187 6.51 14.57 -0.89
N GLY A 188 7.42 14.99 -1.76
CA GLY A 188 8.86 14.86 -1.60
C GLY A 188 9.50 13.57 -2.10
N VAL A 189 8.72 12.55 -2.48
CA VAL A 189 9.27 11.29 -3.02
C VAL A 189 8.36 10.66 -4.07
N ARG A 190 8.99 10.12 -5.12
CA ARG A 190 8.37 9.23 -6.09
C ARG A 190 9.17 7.94 -6.19
N LEU A 191 8.48 6.81 -6.12
CA LEU A 191 9.04 5.49 -6.42
C LEU A 191 8.28 4.91 -7.61
N THR A 192 9.02 4.45 -8.61
CA THR A 192 8.48 3.67 -9.72
C THR A 192 9.23 2.36 -9.80
N GLY A 193 8.52 1.27 -10.06
CA GLY A 193 9.16 -0.02 -10.30
C GLY A 193 8.47 -0.82 -11.39
N TYR A 194 9.23 -1.75 -11.93
CA TYR A 194 8.75 -2.76 -12.86
C TYR A 194 9.44 -4.09 -12.58
N GLY A 195 8.85 -5.17 -13.06
CA GLY A 195 9.36 -6.51 -12.81
C GLY A 195 8.61 -7.56 -13.61
N SER A 196 9.05 -8.80 -13.44
CA SER A 196 8.44 -9.99 -14.00
C SER A 196 8.36 -11.08 -12.95
N ASP A 197 7.32 -11.91 -13.02
CA ASP A 197 7.15 -13.15 -12.26
C ASP A 197 7.65 -14.40 -13.02
N ASP A 198 8.13 -14.24 -14.26
CA ASP A 198 8.66 -15.34 -15.06
C ASP A 198 9.99 -15.88 -14.50
N GLY A 199 10.02 -17.18 -14.16
CA GLY A 199 11.19 -17.80 -13.52
C GLY A 199 11.48 -17.33 -12.09
N GLY A 200 10.57 -16.55 -11.48
CA GLY A 200 10.72 -15.96 -10.15
C GLY A 200 10.59 -14.43 -10.18
N ARG A 201 10.06 -13.85 -9.11
CA ARG A 201 9.77 -12.42 -9.07
C ARG A 201 11.05 -11.58 -9.12
N SER A 202 11.07 -10.58 -9.99
CA SER A 202 12.14 -9.58 -10.12
C SER A 202 11.60 -8.17 -9.90
N THR A 203 12.44 -7.26 -9.41
CA THR A 203 12.08 -5.85 -9.15
C THR A 203 13.20 -4.94 -9.60
N LEU A 204 12.88 -3.95 -10.43
CA LEU A 204 13.76 -2.88 -10.85
C LEU A 204 13.12 -1.56 -10.46
N ASN A 205 13.81 -0.79 -9.64
CA ASN A 205 13.19 0.32 -8.91
C ASN A 205 13.98 1.61 -9.12
N THR A 206 13.25 2.69 -9.35
CA THR A 206 13.77 4.06 -9.46
C THR A 206 13.13 4.90 -8.37
N LEU A 207 13.97 5.47 -7.51
CA LEU A 207 13.59 6.36 -6.42
C LEU A 207 14.03 7.78 -6.74
N GLU A 208 13.12 8.73 -6.66
CA GLU A 208 13.38 10.14 -6.87
C GLU A 208 12.94 10.96 -5.66
N LYS A 209 13.82 11.87 -5.24
CA LYS A 209 13.44 12.96 -4.34
C LYS A 209 12.80 14.06 -5.17
N THR A 210 11.50 14.26 -5.00
CA THR A 210 10.74 15.29 -5.74
C THR A 210 10.70 16.63 -5.00
N ALA A 211 11.06 16.65 -3.72
CA ALA A 211 11.16 17.89 -2.95
C ALA A 211 12.43 18.67 -3.29
N THR A 212 12.29 19.98 -3.43
CA THR A 212 13.41 20.93 -3.62
C THR A 212 14.13 21.27 -2.32
N GLY A 213 13.45 21.14 -1.18
CA GLY A 213 14.00 21.42 0.16
C GLY A 213 15.02 20.41 0.67
N SER A 214 15.61 20.69 1.83
CA SER A 214 16.54 19.78 2.51
C SER A 214 15.81 18.56 3.07
N GLY A 215 16.42 17.38 2.92
CA GLY A 215 15.84 16.11 3.33
C GLY A 215 16.22 14.99 2.38
N CYS A 216 15.82 13.77 2.73
CA CYS A 216 16.15 12.58 1.95
C CYS A 216 14.89 11.77 1.64
N ALA A 217 14.86 11.23 0.42
CA ALA A 217 13.92 10.21 0.01
C ALA A 217 14.53 8.83 0.28
N SER A 218 13.69 7.89 0.69
CA SER A 218 14.04 6.47 0.83
C SER A 218 12.93 5.59 0.29
N ALA A 219 13.28 4.41 -0.16
CA ALA A 219 12.33 3.40 -0.57
C ALA A 219 12.81 2.00 -0.22
N SER A 220 11.85 1.12 0.01
CA SER A 220 12.10 -0.30 0.16
C SER A 220 11.05 -1.13 -0.56
N VAL A 221 11.47 -2.29 -1.03
CA VAL A 221 10.62 -3.28 -1.67
C VAL A 221 10.86 -4.60 -0.97
N LYS A 222 9.80 -5.14 -0.38
CA LYS A 222 9.81 -6.42 0.34
C LYS A 222 9.04 -7.47 -0.46
N VAL A 223 9.65 -8.62 -0.69
CA VAL A 223 9.03 -9.79 -1.30
C VAL A 223 9.37 -11.01 -0.45
N GLY A 224 8.36 -11.66 0.13
CA GLY A 224 8.57 -12.65 1.18
C GLY A 224 9.37 -12.03 2.34
N ASP A 225 10.49 -12.65 2.71
CA ASP A 225 11.41 -12.15 3.75
C ASP A 225 12.55 -11.26 3.22
N VAL A 226 12.65 -11.10 1.90
CA VAL A 226 13.74 -10.33 1.28
C VAL A 226 13.32 -8.88 1.14
N THR A 227 14.17 -7.97 1.62
CA THR A 227 14.01 -6.52 1.43
C THR A 227 15.16 -5.97 0.61
N THR A 228 14.86 -5.19 -0.43
CA THR A 228 15.81 -4.35 -1.17
C THR A 228 15.44 -2.89 -0.99
N SER A 229 16.40 -1.98 -0.98
CA SER A 229 16.15 -0.57 -0.64
C SER A 229 17.15 0.37 -1.29
N GLY A 230 16.75 1.63 -1.43
CA GLY A 230 17.59 2.73 -1.88
C GLY A 230 17.23 4.04 -1.18
N SER A 231 18.13 5.02 -1.24
CA SER A 231 17.91 6.36 -0.72
C SER A 231 18.66 7.41 -1.53
N THR A 232 18.16 8.64 -1.51
CA THR A 232 18.83 9.80 -2.10
C THR A 232 18.44 11.08 -1.36
N CYS A 233 19.42 11.95 -1.11
CA CYS A 233 19.20 13.28 -0.53
C CYS A 233 19.33 14.40 -1.57
N THR A 234 19.78 14.04 -2.78
CA THR A 234 19.94 14.94 -3.92
C THR A 234 18.75 14.79 -4.86
N SER A 235 18.68 15.63 -5.90
CA SER A 235 17.70 15.48 -6.98
C SER A 235 18.05 14.33 -7.94
N THR A 236 19.19 13.67 -7.76
CA THR A 236 19.59 12.51 -8.58
C THR A 236 18.82 11.28 -8.13
N ALA A 237 18.24 10.56 -9.09
CA ALA A 237 17.53 9.32 -8.85
C ALA A 237 18.48 8.24 -8.28
N ALA A 238 17.96 7.43 -7.37
CA ALA A 238 18.61 6.21 -6.89
C ALA A 238 17.96 4.98 -7.51
N TYR A 239 18.78 4.00 -7.88
CA TYR A 239 18.32 2.76 -8.51
C TYR A 239 18.69 1.57 -7.63
N PHE A 240 17.76 0.63 -7.50
CA PHE A 240 18.00 -0.61 -6.76
C PHE A 240 17.12 -1.73 -7.33
N SER A 241 17.62 -2.95 -7.30
CA SER A 241 16.93 -4.09 -7.90
C SER A 241 17.17 -5.37 -7.11
N ARG A 242 16.34 -6.37 -7.39
CA ARG A 242 16.45 -7.72 -6.83
C ARG A 242 15.74 -8.73 -7.73
N TRP A 243 16.25 -9.96 -7.78
CA TRP A 243 15.75 -11.06 -8.61
C TRP A 243 15.57 -12.33 -7.77
N ASN A 244 14.95 -13.36 -8.37
CA ASN A 244 14.73 -14.68 -7.80
C ASN A 244 13.96 -14.63 -6.47
N LEU A 245 12.87 -13.85 -6.46
CA LEU A 245 12.01 -13.66 -5.30
C LEU A 245 10.74 -14.51 -5.42
N ASP A 246 10.07 -14.73 -4.29
CA ASP A 246 8.78 -15.43 -4.26
C ASP A 246 7.78 -14.75 -3.31
N GLY A 247 6.52 -14.74 -3.73
CA GLY A 247 5.40 -14.14 -3.01
C GLY A 247 5.01 -12.73 -3.46
N GLY A 248 4.05 -12.16 -2.73
CA GLY A 248 3.57 -10.80 -2.95
C GLY A 248 4.65 -9.75 -2.66
N LEU A 249 4.50 -8.57 -3.26
CA LEU A 249 5.45 -7.47 -3.18
C LEU A 249 4.82 -6.31 -2.41
N THR A 250 5.51 -5.83 -1.38
CA THR A 250 5.18 -4.60 -0.68
C THR A 250 6.22 -3.55 -1.01
N ALA A 251 5.81 -2.48 -1.70
CA ALA A 251 6.66 -1.33 -1.94
C ALA A 251 6.34 -0.22 -0.93
N LYS A 252 7.36 0.47 -0.45
CA LYS A 252 7.26 1.58 0.49
C LYS A 252 8.16 2.72 0.03
N ALA A 253 7.65 3.94 0.03
CA ALA A 253 8.39 5.16 -0.29
C ALA A 253 8.21 6.20 0.82
N CYS A 254 9.30 6.79 1.29
CA CYS A 254 9.30 7.75 2.39
C CYS A 254 10.08 9.01 2.02
N TYR A 255 9.64 10.13 2.59
CA TYR A 255 10.41 11.37 2.58
C TYR A 255 10.60 11.85 4.01
N LYS A 256 11.84 12.21 4.34
CA LYS A 256 12.23 12.77 5.63
C LYS A 256 12.83 14.16 5.41
N PRO A 257 12.05 15.24 5.63
CA PRO A 257 12.58 16.59 5.72
C PRO A 257 13.57 16.70 6.90
N THR A 258 14.48 17.67 6.85
CA THR A 258 15.45 17.89 7.95
C THR A 258 14.78 18.28 9.27
N SER A 259 13.63 18.97 9.20
CA SER A 259 12.96 19.59 10.35
C SER A 259 11.61 18.95 10.71
N ALA A 260 11.23 17.84 10.07
CA ALA A 260 9.93 17.21 10.29
C ALA A 260 10.06 15.68 10.37
N ALA A 261 8.98 15.03 10.82
CA ALA A 261 8.89 13.58 10.88
C ALA A 261 8.99 12.98 9.46
N GLU A 262 9.52 11.76 9.40
CA GLU A 262 9.44 10.96 8.18
C GLU A 262 8.00 10.58 7.94
N ALA A 263 7.58 10.67 6.68
CA ALA A 263 6.25 10.27 6.28
C ALA A 263 6.39 9.32 5.08
N CYS A 264 5.64 8.21 5.12
CA CYS A 264 5.74 7.12 4.16
C CYS A 264 4.42 6.82 3.46
N LEU A 265 4.51 6.13 2.33
CA LEU A 265 3.40 5.52 1.61
C LEU A 265 3.78 4.08 1.26
N SER A 266 2.80 3.17 1.22
CA SER A 266 3.03 1.79 0.81
C SER A 266 1.91 1.25 -0.07
N THR A 267 2.26 0.29 -0.91
CA THR A 267 1.30 -0.48 -1.71
C THR A 267 1.70 -1.95 -1.74
N TYR A 268 0.72 -2.82 -1.94
CA TYR A 268 0.91 -4.25 -2.07
C TYR A 268 0.45 -4.72 -3.44
N LEU A 269 1.30 -5.51 -4.08
CA LEU A 269 1.07 -6.19 -5.34
C LEU A 269 1.02 -7.70 -5.08
N PRO A 270 -0.15 -8.35 -5.18
CA PRO A 270 -0.25 -9.80 -5.01
C PRO A 270 0.60 -10.54 -6.04
N LYS A 271 0.97 -11.78 -5.71
CA LYS A 271 1.44 -12.72 -6.74
C LYS A 271 0.20 -13.35 -7.40
N PRO A 272 0.08 -13.33 -8.73
CA PRO A 272 -1.02 -13.99 -9.39
C PRO A 272 -0.98 -15.50 -9.11
N VAL A 273 -2.17 -16.07 -8.95
CA VAL A 273 -2.43 -17.49 -8.76
C VAL A 273 -3.36 -18.02 -9.85
#